data_AF-A0AAP2K2A8-F1
#
_entry.id   AF-A0AAP2K2A8-F1
#
_cell.length_a   1.000
_cell.length_b   1.000
_cell.length_c   1.000
_cell.angle_alpha   90.00
_cell.angle_beta   90.00
_cell.angle_gamma   90.00
#
_symmetry.space_group_name_H-M   'P 1'
#
loop_
_entity.id
_entity.type
_entity.pdbx_description
1 polymer ?
#
loop_
_entity_poly.entity_id
_entity_poly.type
_entity_poly.pdbx_seq_one_letter_code
_entity_poly.pdbx_strand_id
1 'polypeptide(L)'
;MGKMTFVVEYEDGKEPPISFNMEIFGGKVIEAGFRDYNDGMLTENKTDALIECLNIEELKNAGYGVDGYKLLRKLGITLDK
;
A
#
# COMPACT_ATOMS: atom_id res chain seq x y z
N MET A 1 10.44 17.32 4.59
CA MET A 1 10.20 16.38 5.70
C MET A 1 9.41 15.19 5.15
N GLY A 2 9.78 13.96 5.51
CA GLY A 2 9.11 12.75 5.02
C GLY A 2 7.75 12.54 5.68
N LYS A 3 6.83 11.86 4.99
CA LYS A 3 5.57 11.36 5.57
C LYS A 3 5.79 9.89 6.00
N MET A 4 5.17 9.47 7.09
CA MET A 4 5.22 8.10 7.59
C MET A 4 3.80 7.58 7.80
N THR A 5 3.56 6.33 7.42
CA THR A 5 2.27 5.65 7.58
C THR A 5 2.38 4.65 8.73
N PHE A 6 1.40 4.66 9.62
CA PHE A 6 1.26 3.70 10.70
C PHE A 6 0.05 2.82 10.46
N VAL A 7 0.15 1.56 10.86
CA VAL A 7 -0.98 0.63 10.96
C VAL A 7 -1.21 0.40 12.45
N VAL A 8 -2.44 0.65 12.90
CA VAL A 8 -2.85 0.52 14.31
C VAL A 8 -4.02 -0.46 14.36
N GLU A 9 -3.89 -1.50 15.16
CA GLU A 9 -4.95 -2.45 15.42
C GLU A 9 -5.88 -1.92 16.51
N TYR A 10 -7.19 -2.00 16.28
CA TYR A 10 -8.23 -1.68 17.24
C TYR A 10 -9.03 -2.96 17.52
N GLU A 11 -9.59 -3.06 18.73
CA GLU A 11 -10.55 -4.14 19.04
C GLU A 11 -11.73 -4.09 18.07
N ASP A 12 -12.28 -5.26 17.74
CA ASP A 12 -13.42 -5.37 16.84
C ASP A 12 -14.62 -4.52 17.34
N GLY A 13 -15.21 -3.75 16.44
CA GLY A 13 -16.27 -2.78 16.75
C GLY A 13 -15.83 -1.47 17.41
N LYS A 14 -14.52 -1.24 17.66
CA LYS A 14 -14.01 0.07 18.10
C LYS A 14 -13.46 0.89 16.94
N GLU A 15 -14.01 2.08 16.75
CA GLU A 15 -13.51 3.03 15.77
C GLU A 15 -12.28 3.81 16.30
N PRO A 16 -11.33 4.18 15.42
CA PRO A 16 -10.23 5.07 15.78
C PRO A 16 -10.79 6.43 16.25
N PRO A 17 -10.41 6.94 17.44
CA PRO A 17 -10.79 8.28 17.83
C PRO A 17 -10.02 9.27 16.95
N ILE A 18 -10.69 9.97 16.04
CA ILE A 18 -10.11 11.05 15.23
C ILE A 18 -10.81 12.36 15.58
N SER A 19 -10.02 13.39 15.88
CA SER A 19 -10.51 14.70 16.30
C SER A 19 -9.74 15.84 15.64
N PHE A 20 -10.35 17.04 15.65
CA PHE A 20 -9.71 18.24 15.14
C PHE A 20 -8.46 18.60 15.97
N ASN A 21 -7.37 18.97 15.29
CA ASN A 21 -6.05 19.22 15.90
C ASN A 21 -5.46 18.04 16.68
N MET A 22 -5.81 16.81 16.30
CA MET A 22 -5.12 15.64 16.83
C MET A 22 -3.61 15.69 16.52
N GLU A 23 -2.80 15.40 17.54
CA GLU A 23 -1.36 15.25 17.43
C GLU A 23 -0.95 13.80 17.70
N ILE A 24 -0.04 13.28 16.89
CA ILE A 24 0.53 11.93 17.02
C ILE A 24 2.05 12.05 16.91
N PHE A 25 2.78 11.54 17.90
CA PHE A 25 4.25 11.60 17.97
C PHE A 25 4.84 13.01 17.76
N GLY A 26 4.15 14.05 18.26
CA GLY A 26 4.57 15.45 18.10
C GLY A 26 4.34 16.03 16.69
N GLY A 27 3.63 15.31 15.82
CA GLY A 27 3.20 15.78 14.51
C GLY A 27 1.69 16.04 14.49
N LYS A 28 1.26 17.06 13.73
CA LYS A 28 -0.16 17.32 13.47
C LYS A 28 -0.71 16.31 12.46
N VAL A 29 -1.82 15.66 12.80
CA VAL A 29 -2.55 14.82 11.84
C VAL A 29 -3.17 15.74 10.77
N ILE A 30 -2.73 15.55 9.52
CA ILE A 30 -3.21 16.33 8.36
C ILE A 30 -4.12 15.54 7.43
N GLU A 31 -4.16 14.22 7.57
CA GLU A 31 -4.96 13.30 6.76
C GLU A 31 -5.25 12.05 7.60
N ALA A 32 -6.50 11.58 7.55
CA ALA A 32 -6.90 10.28 8.06
C ALA A 32 -7.71 9.57 6.98
N GLY A 33 -7.32 8.34 6.66
CA GLY A 33 -7.97 7.52 5.64
C GLY A 33 -8.38 6.18 6.22
N PHE A 34 -9.66 5.85 6.14
CA PHE A 34 -10.19 4.55 6.50
C PHE A 34 -10.21 3.70 5.24
N ARG A 35 -9.31 2.72 5.18
CA ARG A 35 -9.27 1.74 4.10
C ARG A 35 -9.33 0.38 4.75
N ASP A 36 -10.20 -0.47 4.21
CA ASP A 36 -10.12 -1.89 4.49
C ASP A 36 -8.82 -2.39 3.86
N TYR A 37 -7.78 -2.52 4.69
CA TYR A 37 -6.43 -2.79 4.22
C TYR A 37 -6.32 -4.16 3.54
N ASN A 38 -7.25 -5.08 3.86
CA ASN A 38 -7.20 -6.47 3.42
C ASN A 38 -8.13 -6.79 2.25
N ASP A 39 -9.22 -6.05 2.06
CA ASP A 39 -10.24 -6.42 1.06
C ASP A 39 -9.80 -6.22 -0.40
N GLY A 40 -8.70 -5.48 -0.63
CA GLY A 40 -8.17 -5.18 -1.96
C GLY A 40 -6.83 -5.83 -2.30
N MET A 41 -6.26 -6.67 -1.43
CA MET A 41 -4.93 -7.25 -1.68
C MET A 41 -4.97 -8.32 -2.77
N LEU A 42 -3.94 -8.33 -3.62
CA LEU A 42 -3.74 -9.44 -4.53
C LEU A 42 -3.11 -10.59 -3.76
N THR A 43 -3.68 -11.77 -3.91
CA THR A 43 -3.02 -13.02 -3.52
C THR A 43 -1.76 -13.23 -4.38
N GLU A 44 -0.84 -14.10 -3.96
CA GLU A 44 0.37 -14.44 -4.72
C GLU A 44 0.02 -14.83 -6.17
N ASN A 45 -0.92 -15.77 -6.35
CA ASN A 45 -1.36 -16.20 -7.68
C ASN A 45 -1.90 -15.07 -8.57
N LYS A 46 -2.64 -14.10 -7.99
CA LYS A 46 -3.15 -12.95 -8.76
C LYS A 46 -2.03 -11.97 -9.09
N THR A 47 -1.02 -11.88 -8.24
CA THR A 47 0.18 -11.07 -8.49
C THR A 47 0.97 -11.63 -9.65
N ASP A 48 1.22 -12.94 -9.66
CA ASP A 48 1.97 -13.61 -10.71
C ASP A 48 1.27 -13.45 -12.06
N ALA A 49 -0.06 -13.65 -12.10
CA ALA A 49 -0.87 -13.38 -13.29
C ALA A 49 -0.75 -11.91 -13.76
N LEU A 50 -0.65 -10.95 -12.84
CA LEU A 50 -0.49 -9.54 -13.20
C LEU A 50 0.91 -9.24 -13.75
N ILE A 51 1.95 -9.86 -13.19
CA ILE A 51 3.34 -9.77 -13.67
C ILE A 51 3.45 -10.31 -15.09
N GLU A 52 2.78 -11.44 -15.36
CA GLU A 52 2.68 -12.03 -16.71
C GLU A 52 1.94 -11.09 -17.66
N CYS A 53 0.76 -10.56 -17.29
CA CYS A 53 -0.01 -9.61 -18.10
C CYS A 53 0.76 -8.32 -18.43
N LEU A 54 1.58 -7.82 -17.50
CA LEU A 54 2.40 -6.62 -17.70
C LEU A 54 3.66 -6.89 -18.52
N ASN A 55 3.93 -8.16 -18.84
CA ASN A 55 5.11 -8.63 -19.56
C ASN A 55 6.40 -7.97 -19.07
N ILE A 56 6.61 -8.00 -17.75
CA ILE A 56 7.67 -7.23 -17.09
C ILE A 56 9.06 -7.63 -17.62
N GLU A 57 9.21 -8.87 -18.10
CA GLU A 57 10.42 -9.31 -18.79
C GLU A 57 10.68 -8.55 -20.10
N GLU A 58 9.66 -8.32 -20.92
CA GLU A 58 9.80 -7.49 -22.12
C GLU A 58 10.18 -6.05 -21.79
N LEU A 59 9.61 -5.47 -20.72
CA LEU A 59 9.98 -4.11 -20.30
C LEU A 59 11.44 -4.02 -19.87
N LYS A 60 11.95 -5.04 -19.15
CA LYS A 60 13.38 -5.15 -18.81
C LYS A 60 14.24 -5.29 -20.06
N ASN A 61 13.83 -6.14 -21.00
CA ASN A 61 14.54 -6.38 -22.26
C ASN A 61 14.54 -5.13 -23.17
N ALA A 62 13.50 -4.31 -23.10
CA ALA A 62 13.40 -3.02 -23.78
C ALA A 62 14.23 -1.90 -23.12
N GLY A 63 14.98 -2.21 -22.05
CA GLY A 63 15.89 -1.28 -21.39
C GLY A 63 15.22 -0.38 -20.34
N TYR A 64 13.94 -0.58 -20.05
CA TYR A 64 13.30 0.07 -18.91
C TYR A 64 13.70 -0.71 -17.66
N GLY A 65 14.50 -0.11 -16.78
CA GLY A 65 14.92 -0.70 -15.50
C GLY A 65 13.75 -0.87 -14.51
N VAL A 66 12.79 -1.73 -14.85
CA VAL A 66 11.55 -1.93 -14.13
C VAL A 66 11.65 -3.24 -13.36
N ASP A 67 11.84 -3.09 -12.05
CA ASP A 67 11.56 -4.17 -11.11
C ASP A 67 10.04 -4.27 -10.96
N GLY A 68 9.49 -5.45 -11.25
CA GLY A 68 8.04 -5.66 -11.25
C GLY A 68 7.41 -5.44 -9.89
N TYR A 69 8.02 -5.94 -8.82
CA TYR A 69 7.55 -5.70 -7.45
C TYR A 69 7.61 -4.23 -7.08
N LYS A 70 8.63 -3.50 -7.54
CA LYS A 70 8.73 -2.04 -7.33
C LYS A 70 7.65 -1.27 -8.10
N LEU A 71 7.29 -1.72 -9.30
CA LEU A 71 6.19 -1.14 -10.08
C LEU A 71 4.84 -1.38 -9.40
N LEU A 72 4.57 -2.61 -8.97
CA LEU A 72 3.34 -2.98 -8.27
C LEU A 72 3.15 -2.14 -7.00
N ARG A 73 4.22 -1.95 -6.22
CA ARG A 73 4.19 -1.04 -5.06
C ARG A 73 3.87 0.41 -5.43
N LYS A 74 4.41 0.92 -6.55
CA LYS A 74 4.09 2.28 -7.03
C LYS A 74 2.63 2.42 -7.49
N LEU A 75 2.01 1.33 -7.95
CA LEU A 75 0.59 1.28 -8.30
C LEU A 75 -0.32 1.09 -7.08
N GLY A 76 0.25 1.01 -5.86
CA GLY A 76 -0.51 0.81 -4.62
C GLY A 76 -0.97 -0.63 -4.39
N ILE A 77 -0.46 -1.58 -5.17
CA ILE A 77 -0.75 -3.00 -5.01
C ILE A 77 0.17 -3.53 -3.91
N THR A 78 -0.43 -3.98 -2.82
CA THR A 78 0.27 -4.60 -1.69
C THR A 78 0.08 -6.11 -1.78
N LEU A 79 1.18 -6.85 -1.63
CA LEU A 79 1.17 -8.31 -1.67
C LEU A 79 0.74 -8.83 -0.31
N ASP A 80 -0.18 -9.79 -0.32
CA ASP A 80 -0.41 -10.62 0.85
C ASP A 80 0.86 -11.43 1.14
N LYS A 81 1.25 -11.53 2.40
CA LYS A 81 2.51 -12.14 2.84
C LYS A 81 2.36 -13.62 3.16
#